data_AF-A0A926CNV3-F1
#
_entry.id   AF-A0A926CNV3-F1
#
_cell.length_a   1.000
_cell.length_b   1.000
_cell.length_c   1.000
_cell.angle_alpha   90.00
_cell.angle_beta   90.00
_cell.angle_gamma   90.00
#
_symmetry.space_group_name_H-M   'P 1'
#
loop_
_entity.id
_entity.type
_entity.pdbx_description
1 polymer ?
#
loop_
_entity_poly.entity_id
_entity_poly.type
_entity_poly.pdbx_seq_one_letter_code
_entity_poly.pdbx_strand_id
1 'polypeptide(L)'
;AARAEGKPYKLVARARLAENGSSLNASVKPEQLASTDPLGNVRGTSLAVHFELDMMPGLTVTSHRPNLQSTAYGLLADFINAVKG
;
A
#
# COMPACT_ATOMS: atom_id res chain seq x y z
N ALA A 1 1.25 -10.31 23.24
CA ALA A 1 1.49 -8.86 23.30
C ALA A 1 0.74 -8.12 22.18
N ALA A 2 1.22 -8.12 20.92
CA ALA A 2 0.63 -7.31 19.83
C ALA A 2 -0.88 -7.51 19.52
N ARG A 3 -1.39 -8.76 19.52
CA ARG A 3 -2.84 -9.01 19.37
C ARG A 3 -3.66 -8.55 20.58
N ALA A 4 -3.08 -8.61 21.79
CA ALA A 4 -3.76 -8.22 23.02
C ALA A 4 -3.88 -6.70 23.15
N GLU A 5 -2.97 -5.94 22.53
CA GLU A 5 -2.97 -4.48 22.50
C GLU A 5 -3.79 -3.89 21.34
N GLY A 6 -4.39 -4.73 20.48
CA GLY A 6 -5.14 -4.26 19.31
C GLY A 6 -4.27 -3.59 18.24
N LYS A 7 -2.95 -3.85 18.24
CA LYS A 7 -2.00 -3.27 17.29
C LYS A 7 -1.15 -4.34 16.59
N PRO A 8 -1.61 -4.90 15.45
CA PRO A 8 -0.85 -5.92 14.73
C PRO A 8 0.45 -5.35 14.14
N TYR A 9 1.49 -6.19 14.08
CA TYR A 9 2.68 -5.88 13.29
C TYR A 9 2.43 -6.15 11.80
N LYS A 10 2.90 -5.24 10.95
CA LYS A 10 2.92 -5.35 9.48
C LYS A 10 4.31 -5.02 8.97
N LEU A 11 4.76 -5.66 7.89
CA LEU A 11 5.93 -5.21 7.15
C LEU A 11 5.44 -4.14 6.16
N VAL A 12 5.81 -2.88 6.40
CA VAL A 12 5.25 -1.74 5.65
C VAL A 12 6.35 -1.11 4.80
N ALA A 13 6.03 -0.87 3.52
CA ALA A 13 6.79 0.02 2.66
C ALA A 13 6.21 1.43 2.80
N ARG A 14 7.04 2.41 3.17
CA ARG A 14 6.66 3.82 3.24
C ARG A 14 7.55 4.65 2.34
N ALA A 15 6.94 5.63 1.68
CA ALA A 15 7.63 6.66 0.92
C ALA A 15 6.97 8.00 1.26
N ARG A 16 7.77 8.98 1.68
CA ARG A 16 7.28 10.33 2.00
C ARG A 16 8.27 11.36 1.47
N LEU A 17 7.76 12.42 0.84
CA LEU A 17 8.57 13.60 0.53
C LEU A 17 8.93 14.34 1.83
N ALA A 18 10.16 14.82 1.94
CA ALA A 18 10.54 15.74 3.00
C ALA A 18 9.64 16.99 2.94
N GLU A 19 9.45 17.66 4.08
CA GLU A 19 8.52 18.81 4.18
C GLU A 19 8.85 19.95 3.21
N ASN A 20 10.11 20.09 2.83
CA ASN A 20 10.59 21.06 1.84
C ASN A 20 10.58 20.53 0.39
N GLY A 21 10.08 19.32 0.15
CA GLY A 21 10.01 18.67 -1.17
C GLY A 21 11.36 18.28 -1.78
N SER A 22 12.48 18.46 -1.07
CA SER A 22 13.82 18.33 -1.68
C SER A 22 14.36 16.90 -1.69
N SER A 23 13.74 15.98 -0.94
CA SER A 23 14.17 14.59 -0.87
C SER A 23 13.01 13.63 -0.64
N LEU A 24 13.21 12.37 -1.07
CA LEU A 24 12.29 11.26 -0.84
C LEU A 24 12.86 10.35 0.24
N ASN A 25 12.11 10.17 1.32
CA ASN A 25 12.43 9.21 2.37
C ASN A 25 11.64 7.92 2.12
N ALA A 26 12.33 6.82 1.81
CA ALA A 26 11.73 5.51 1.59
C ALA A 26 12.28 4.47 2.57
N SER A 27 11.42 3.57 3.05
CA SER A 27 11.83 2.48 3.95
C SER A 27 10.90 1.27 3.84
N VAL A 28 11.44 0.09 4.18
CA VAL A 28 10.66 -1.12 4.41
C VAL A 28 11.06 -1.68 5.76
N LYS A 29 10.13 -1.75 6.71
CA LYS A 29 10.40 -2.24 8.06
C LYS A 29 9.14 -2.77 8.76
N PRO A 30 9.28 -3.66 9.75
CA PRO A 30 8.17 -4.04 10.62
C PRO A 30 7.66 -2.82 11.40
N GLU A 31 6.35 -2.60 11.39
CA GLU A 31 5.68 -1.52 12.10
C GLU A 31 4.47 -2.06 12.86
N GLN A 32 4.25 -1.56 14.08
CA GLN A 32 3.06 -1.89 14.86
C GLN A 32 1.96 -0.88 14.49
N LEU A 33 0.91 -1.34 13.81
CA LEU A 33 -0.16 -0.47 13.33
C LEU A 33 -1.35 -0.52 14.26
N ALA A 34 -2.04 0.61 14.43
CA ALA A 34 -3.33 0.62 15.11
C ALA A 34 -4.38 -0.13 14.30
N SER A 35 -5.41 -0.69 14.95
CA SER A 35 -6.55 -1.28 14.22
C SER A 35 -7.35 -0.26 13.40
N THR A 36 -7.21 1.04 13.69
CA THR A 36 -7.78 2.15 12.91
C THR A 36 -6.92 2.58 11.73
N ASP A 37 -5.67 2.11 11.64
CA ASP A 37 -4.80 2.38 10.50
C ASP A 37 -5.35 1.69 9.25
N PRO A 38 -5.39 2.36 8.08
CA PRO A 38 -5.88 1.77 6.84
C PRO A 38 -5.22 0.44 6.45
N LEU A 39 -3.96 0.24 6.83
CA LEU A 39 -3.20 -0.99 6.54
C LEU A 39 -3.28 -2.02 7.68
N GLY A 40 -3.74 -1.63 8.88
CA GLY A 40 -3.76 -2.47 10.08
C GLY A 40 -4.59 -3.74 9.92
N ASN A 41 -5.69 -3.66 9.17
CA ASN A 41 -6.63 -4.78 8.96
C ASN A 41 -6.40 -5.59 7.68
N VAL A 42 -5.38 -5.28 6.87
CA VAL A 42 -5.07 -6.04 5.65
C VAL A 42 -4.58 -7.43 6.02
N ARG A 43 -5.22 -8.48 5.50
CA ARG A 43 -4.97 -9.88 5.88
C ARG A 43 -4.85 -10.79 4.67
N GLY A 44 -4.25 -11.96 4.89
CA GLY A 44 -4.07 -12.96 3.84
C GLY A 44 -3.15 -12.43 2.74
N THR A 45 -3.53 -12.70 1.50
CA THR A 45 -2.80 -12.24 0.30
C THR A 45 -3.28 -10.90 -0.23
N SER A 46 -4.24 -10.25 0.44
CA SER A 46 -4.71 -8.93 0.04
C SER A 46 -3.58 -7.90 0.11
N LEU A 47 -3.59 -6.97 -0.83
CA LEU A 47 -2.62 -5.89 -0.94
C LEU A 47 -3.35 -4.57 -0.73
N ALA A 48 -2.71 -3.61 -0.07
CA ALA A 48 -3.22 -2.26 0.03
C ALA A 48 -2.08 -1.24 -0.05
N VAL A 49 -2.39 -0.09 -0.64
CA VAL A 49 -1.55 1.11 -0.60
C VAL A 49 -2.41 2.28 -0.13
N HIS A 50 -1.87 3.06 0.80
CA HIS A 50 -2.51 4.27 1.31
C HIS A 50 -1.71 5.49 0.89
N PHE A 51 -2.37 6.46 0.27
CA PHE A 51 -1.80 7.72 -0.15
C PHE A 51 -2.33 8.83 0.75
N GLU A 52 -1.40 9.65 1.26
CA GLU A 52 -1.71 10.92 1.89
C GLU A 52 -1.38 12.02 0.86
N LEU A 53 -2.40 12.74 0.41
CA LEU A 53 -2.28 13.77 -0.62
C LEU A 53 -2.73 15.11 -0.05
N ASP A 54 -2.26 16.20 -0.64
CA ASP A 54 -2.57 17.58 -0.25
C ASP A 54 -4.08 17.89 -0.26
N MET A 55 -4.77 17.51 -1.34
CA MET A 55 -6.20 17.73 -1.54
C MET A 55 -7.04 16.54 -1.08
N MET A 56 -6.41 15.39 -0.84
CA MET A 56 -7.07 14.17 -0.41
C MET A 56 -6.28 13.56 0.76
N PRO A 57 -6.68 13.87 2.02
CA PRO A 57 -5.95 13.45 3.21
C PRO A 57 -5.73 11.94 3.34
N GLY A 58 -6.51 11.13 2.63
CA GLY A 58 -6.31 9.69 2.55
C GLY A 58 -7.03 9.05 1.37
N LEU A 59 -6.28 8.28 0.56
CA LEU A 59 -6.81 7.38 -0.45
C LEU A 59 -6.21 5.99 -0.27
N THR A 60 -7.06 5.00 0.01
CA THR A 60 -6.62 3.60 0.10
C THR A 60 -7.08 2.82 -1.11
N VAL A 61 -6.15 2.24 -1.85
CA VAL A 61 -6.43 1.27 -2.92
C VAL A 61 -6.16 -0.12 -2.36
N THR A 62 -7.17 -1.00 -2.39
CA THR A 62 -7.06 -2.36 -1.87
C THR A 62 -7.39 -3.39 -2.95
N SER A 63 -6.48 -4.33 -3.17
CA SER A 63 -6.72 -5.54 -3.97
C SER A 63 -6.98 -6.71 -3.02
N HIS A 64 -8.20 -7.26 -3.08
CA HIS A 64 -8.61 -8.34 -2.20
C HIS A 64 -8.25 -9.70 -2.79
N ARG A 65 -7.33 -10.41 -2.14
CA ARG A 65 -6.91 -11.77 -2.50
C ARG A 65 -6.67 -11.93 -4.02
N PRO A 66 -5.72 -11.17 -4.60
CA PRO A 66 -5.38 -11.30 -6.01
C PRO A 66 -4.98 -12.74 -6.33
N ASN A 67 -5.25 -13.13 -7.58
CA ASN A 67 -4.93 -14.44 -8.13
C ASN A 67 -4.01 -14.29 -9.36
N LEU A 68 -3.56 -15.42 -9.90
CA LEU A 68 -2.66 -15.42 -11.06
C LEU A 68 -3.26 -14.67 -12.26
N GLN A 69 -4.57 -14.76 -12.49
CA GLN A 69 -5.25 -14.06 -13.58
C GLN A 69 -5.13 -12.55 -13.40
N SER A 70 -5.36 -12.02 -12.18
CA SER A 70 -5.23 -10.58 -11.91
C SER A 70 -3.83 -10.04 -12.19
N THR A 71 -2.78 -10.83 -11.93
CA THR A 71 -1.40 -10.48 -12.29
C THR A 71 -1.19 -10.50 -13.81
N ALA A 72 -1.71 -11.51 -14.51
CA ALA A 72 -1.60 -11.61 -15.97
C ALA A 72 -2.33 -10.46 -16.69
N TYR A 73 -3.48 -10.03 -16.18
CA TYR A 73 -4.20 -8.87 -16.69
C TYR A 73 -3.39 -7.58 -16.59
N GLY A 74 -2.54 -7.43 -15.56
CA GLY A 74 -1.60 -6.31 -15.46
C GLY A 74 -0.68 -6.23 -16.68
N LEU A 75 -0.01 -7.34 -17.01
CA LEU A 75 0.89 -7.41 -18.17
C LEU A 75 0.15 -7.16 -19.50
N LEU A 76 -1.07 -7.69 -19.65
CA LEU A 76 -1.87 -7.45 -20.85
C LEU A 76 -2.27 -5.96 -20.98
N ALA A 77 -2.68 -5.34 -19.88
CA ALA A 77 -3.03 -3.91 -19.86
C ALA A 77 -1.81 -3.05 -20.24
N ASP A 78 -0.64 -3.36 -19.67
CA ASP A 78 0.62 -2.69 -19.99
C ASP A 78 0.96 -2.83 -21.48
N PHE A 79 0.82 -4.03 -22.04
CA PHE A 79 1.04 -4.27 -23.48
C PHE A 79 0.09 -3.45 -24.34
N ILE A 80 -1.22 -3.47 -24.04
CA ILE A 80 -2.23 -2.70 -24.79
C ILE A 80 -1.91 -1.20 -24.75
N ASN A 81 -1.50 -0.68 -23.58
CA ASN A 81 -1.15 0.73 -23.44
C ASN A 81 0.12 1.06 -24.25
N ALA A 82 1.14 0.19 -24.20
CA ALA A 82 2.39 0.40 -24.92
C ALA A 82 2.22 0.43 -26.45
N VAL A 83 1.29 -0.36 -27.00
CA VAL A 83 1.05 -0.37 -28.46
C VAL A 83 0.04 0.68 -28.94
N LYS A 84 -0.75 1.28 -28.04
CA LYS A 84 -1.72 2.32 -28.38
C LYS A 84 -1.09 3.69 -28.64
N GLY A 85 0.09 3.96 -28.07
CA GLY A 85 0.76 5.26 -28.13
C GLY A 85 0.28 6.20 -27.04
#